data_AF-A0A6J1Q484-F1
#
_entry.id   AF-A0A6J1Q484-F1
#
_cell.length_a   1.000
_cell.length_b   1.000
_cell.length_c   1.000
_cell.angle_alpha   90.00
_cell.angle_beta   90.00
_cell.angle_gamma   90.00
#
_symmetry.space_group_name_H-M   'P 1'
#
loop_
_entity.id
_entity.type
_entity.pdbx_description
1 polymer ?
#
loop_
_entity_poly.entity_id
_entity_poly.type
_entity_poly.pdbx_seq_one_letter_code
_entity_poly.pdbx_strand_id
1 'polypeptide(L)'
;MKVENTVSKAIEICLRIFGIWPNTSCVLLRRVFWTVTVLIEQAFQYRYIVMHFNLIELSEMMNTLSTTMAYTILLCKLVIFWYKQRTFNKILTMMAIDWEKCSKTKFSMFATTSNVKLSHRFANITVILYSTSIIFFSSNVFIKNADDGINFNDSTRLLILEMDLPFDANRRFVYESVITFQFVYLLICANALALLNCLLINLILHISGQIDILRKSVTEIFLKKGKCGPSRSVVKEIIKKHQKVIIFSEHIEDLYSYIALVLFVSDTLIICCLGFAIVAVRIFY
;
A
#
# COMPACT_ATOMS: atom_id res chain seq x y z
N MET A 1 1.12 -8.57 -23.18
CA MET A 1 1.10 -9.60 -22.11
C MET A 1 -0.09 -9.31 -21.21
N LYS A 2 -1.15 -10.13 -21.24
CA LYS A 2 -2.40 -9.85 -20.51
C LYS A 2 -2.29 -10.33 -19.05
N VAL A 3 -1.85 -9.44 -18.17
CA VAL A 3 -1.91 -9.57 -16.70
C VAL A 3 -3.31 -9.17 -16.18
N GLU A 4 -4.22 -8.79 -17.08
CA GLU A 4 -5.52 -8.16 -16.81
C GLU A 4 -6.45 -8.92 -15.84
N ASN A 5 -6.16 -10.20 -15.56
CA ASN A 5 -7.00 -11.05 -14.72
C ASN A 5 -6.34 -11.52 -13.41
N THR A 6 -5.07 -11.19 -13.13
CA THR A 6 -4.38 -11.68 -11.91
C THR A 6 -4.20 -10.61 -10.84
N VAL A 7 -4.20 -9.34 -11.22
CA VAL A 7 -4.05 -8.20 -10.31
C VAL A 7 -5.31 -7.35 -10.40
N SER A 8 -5.79 -6.86 -9.25
CA SER A 8 -6.98 -6.02 -9.24
C SER A 8 -6.75 -4.71 -10.00
N LYS A 9 -7.79 -4.23 -10.68
CA LYS A 9 -7.73 -2.99 -11.46
C LYS A 9 -7.32 -1.79 -10.60
N ALA A 10 -7.73 -1.75 -9.33
CA ALA A 10 -7.33 -0.70 -8.39
C ALA A 10 -5.81 -0.71 -8.15
N ILE A 11 -5.22 -1.89 -7.89
CA ILE A 11 -3.77 -2.04 -7.72
C ILE A 11 -3.05 -1.65 -9.02
N GLU A 12 -3.53 -2.12 -10.18
CA GLU A 12 -2.92 -1.77 -11.47
C GLU A 12 -2.93 -0.25 -11.71
N ILE A 13 -4.06 0.42 -11.50
CA ILE A 13 -4.18 1.88 -11.63
C ILE A 13 -3.21 2.59 -10.70
N CYS A 14 -3.16 2.19 -9.42
CA CYS A 14 -2.20 2.74 -8.46
C CYS A 14 -0.75 2.58 -8.95
N LEU A 15 -0.34 1.38 -9.35
CA LEU A 15 1.00 1.12 -9.84
C LEU A 15 1.34 1.95 -11.10
N ARG A 16 0.37 2.22 -11.97
CA ARG A 16 0.55 3.10 -13.14
C ARG A 16 0.71 4.57 -12.73
N ILE A 17 -0.10 5.06 -11.78
CA ILE A 17 -0.02 6.43 -11.27
C ILE A 17 1.39 6.74 -10.75
N PHE A 18 1.97 5.82 -9.98
CA PHE A 18 3.30 5.95 -9.37
C PHE A 18 4.47 5.47 -10.27
N GLY A 19 4.23 5.10 -11.52
CA GLY A 19 5.30 4.69 -12.44
C GLY A 19 6.01 3.39 -12.04
N ILE A 20 5.29 2.47 -11.38
CA ILE A 20 5.75 1.13 -11.00
C ILE A 20 5.28 0.09 -12.02
N TRP A 21 4.13 0.28 -12.65
CA TRP A 21 3.60 -0.70 -13.61
C TRP A 21 4.47 -0.78 -14.89
N PRO A 22 4.76 -1.99 -15.42
CA PRO A 22 5.55 -2.14 -16.65
C PRO A 22 4.90 -1.45 -17.85
N ASN A 23 5.71 -0.92 -18.77
CA ASN A 23 5.29 -0.25 -19.99
C ASN A 23 4.39 1.00 -19.78
N THR A 24 4.47 1.64 -18.61
CA THR A 24 3.80 2.93 -18.38
C THR A 24 4.49 4.03 -19.20
N SER A 25 3.74 4.96 -19.79
CA SER A 25 4.33 6.11 -20.48
C SER A 25 4.90 7.12 -19.48
N CYS A 26 5.96 7.83 -19.88
CA CYS A 26 6.58 8.90 -19.09
C CYS A 26 6.99 8.48 -17.66
N VAL A 27 7.55 7.27 -17.50
CA VAL A 27 7.91 6.71 -16.18
C VAL A 27 8.80 7.64 -15.37
N LEU A 28 9.88 8.16 -15.96
CA LEU A 28 10.83 9.04 -15.26
C LEU A 28 10.14 10.30 -14.75
N LEU A 29 9.32 10.96 -15.58
CA LEU A 29 8.59 12.16 -15.18
C LEU A 29 7.62 11.89 -14.03
N ARG A 30 6.90 10.75 -14.05
CA ARG A 30 6.01 10.36 -12.94
C ARG A 30 6.78 10.12 -11.65
N ARG A 31 7.93 9.44 -11.72
CA ARG A 31 8.77 9.17 -10.54
C ARG A 31 9.28 10.46 -9.93
N VAL A 32 9.87 11.34 -10.75
CA VAL A 32 10.38 12.65 -10.31
C VAL A 32 9.24 13.49 -9.72
N PHE A 33 8.08 13.55 -10.38
CA PHE A 33 6.91 14.25 -9.87
C PHE A 33 6.54 13.77 -8.46
N TRP A 34 6.30 12.47 -8.28
CA TRP A 34 5.91 11.92 -6.98
C TRP A 34 7.00 12.05 -5.90
N THR A 35 8.27 11.91 -6.26
CA THR A 35 9.37 12.16 -5.33
C THR A 35 9.36 13.60 -4.84
N VAL A 36 9.27 14.56 -5.77
CA VAL A 36 9.29 15.99 -5.43
C VAL A 36 8.07 16.37 -4.61
N THR A 37 6.85 15.94 -5.00
CA THR A 37 5.63 16.28 -4.26
C THR A 37 5.64 15.70 -2.85
N VAL A 38 6.05 14.43 -2.67
CA VAL A 38 6.10 13.81 -1.34
C VAL A 38 7.16 14.47 -0.46
N LEU A 39 8.33 14.82 -1.01
CA LEU A 39 9.37 15.52 -0.26
C LEU A 39 8.97 16.93 0.16
N ILE A 40 8.28 17.69 -0.73
CA ILE A 40 7.78 19.03 -0.41
C ILE A 40 6.75 18.94 0.72
N GLU A 41 5.77 18.03 0.60
CA GLU A 41 4.75 17.81 1.63
C GLU A 41 5.38 17.48 2.99
N GLN A 42 6.33 16.54 2.99
CA GLN A 42 7.07 16.17 4.20
C GLN A 42 7.86 17.33 4.79
N ALA A 43 8.52 18.14 3.96
CA ALA A 43 9.29 19.28 4.43
C ALA A 43 8.40 20.28 5.17
N PHE A 44 7.20 20.58 4.66
CA PHE A 44 6.26 21.48 5.32
C PHE A 44 5.70 20.91 6.62
N GLN A 45 5.38 19.62 6.66
CA GLN A 45 4.90 18.98 7.89
C GLN A 45 5.99 18.85 8.96
N TYR A 46 7.20 18.41 8.61
CA TYR A 46 8.30 18.31 9.58
C TYR A 46 8.69 19.67 10.11
N ARG A 47 8.70 20.71 9.26
CA ARG A 47 8.92 22.09 9.69
C ARG A 47 7.85 22.54 10.67
N TYR A 48 6.58 22.24 10.41
CA TYR A 48 5.48 22.53 11.35
C TYR A 48 5.70 21.86 12.71
N ILE A 49 6.00 20.55 12.72
CA ILE A 49 6.28 19.79 13.95
C ILE A 49 7.43 20.43 14.74
N VAL A 50 8.54 20.79 14.08
CA VAL A 50 9.70 21.38 14.74
C VAL A 50 9.39 22.76 15.33
N MET A 51 8.68 23.62 14.59
CA MET A 51 8.35 24.96 15.07
C MET A 51 7.35 24.95 16.23
N HIS A 52 6.43 23.99 16.25
CA HIS A 52 5.35 23.93 17.24
C HIS A 52 5.51 22.83 18.28
N PHE A 53 6.69 22.22 18.36
CA PHE A 53 6.98 21.08 19.25
C PHE A 53 6.64 21.37 20.74
N ASN A 54 6.87 22.61 21.19
CA ASN A 54 6.59 23.03 22.57
C ASN A 54 5.23 23.71 22.76
N LEU A 55 4.47 23.91 21.68
CA LEU A 55 3.25 24.73 21.68
C LEU A 55 1.97 23.90 21.52
N ILE A 56 2.07 22.73 20.88
CA ILE A 56 0.93 21.87 20.58
C ILE A 56 0.78 20.78 21.64
N GLU A 57 -0.47 20.39 21.93
CA GLU A 57 -0.76 19.25 22.80
C GLU A 57 -0.11 17.96 22.27
N LEU A 58 0.38 17.11 23.19
CA LEU A 58 1.04 15.85 22.82
C LEU A 58 0.17 14.98 21.89
N SER A 59 -1.16 14.98 22.07
CA SER A 59 -2.09 14.22 21.23
C SER A 59 -2.07 14.68 19.76
N GLU A 60 -2.11 15.99 19.53
CA GLU A 60 -2.11 16.58 18.19
C GLU A 60 -0.74 16.46 17.54
N MET A 61 0.34 16.64 18.30
CA MET A 61 1.71 16.37 17.84
C MET A 61 1.85 14.91 17.35
N MET A 62 1.28 13.94 18.07
CA MET A 62 1.34 12.53 17.68
C MET A 62 0.50 12.21 16.44
N ASN A 63 -0.62 12.88 16.24
CA ASN A 63 -1.39 12.75 15.00
C ASN A 63 -0.59 13.28 13.79
N THR A 64 0.06 14.43 13.92
CA THR A 64 0.91 15.02 12.87
C THR A 64 2.18 14.20 12.63
N LEU A 65 2.78 13.64 13.67
CA LEU A 65 3.92 12.73 13.52
C LEU A 65 3.53 11.41 12.85
N SER A 66 2.37 10.84 13.19
CA SER A 66 1.88 9.61 12.57
C SER A 66 1.63 9.78 11.07
N THR A 67 0.98 10.88 10.69
CA THR A 67 0.70 11.20 9.27
C THR A 67 1.98 11.46 8.47
N THR A 68 2.95 12.21 9.03
CA THR A 68 4.27 12.41 8.38
C THR A 68 5.03 11.11 8.19
N MET A 69 5.06 10.25 9.21
CA MET A 69 5.70 8.93 9.10
C MET A 69 5.03 8.06 8.04
N ALA A 70 3.70 8.14 7.88
CA ALA A 70 2.99 7.41 6.82
C ALA A 70 3.45 7.84 5.41
N TYR A 71 3.67 9.14 5.17
CA TYR A 71 4.27 9.62 3.93
C TYR A 71 5.71 9.12 3.74
N THR A 72 6.50 9.02 4.82
CA THR A 72 7.86 8.47 4.79
C THR A 72 7.86 7.00 4.41
N ILE A 73 6.95 6.21 4.98
CA ILE A 73 6.75 4.80 4.61
C ILE A 73 6.35 4.69 3.14
N LEU A 74 5.43 5.55 2.65
CA LEU A 74 5.03 5.56 1.25
C LEU A 74 6.23 5.85 0.34
N LEU A 75 7.01 6.90 0.63
CA LEU A 75 8.20 7.25 -0.13
C LEU A 75 9.21 6.10 -0.18
N CYS A 76 9.50 5.49 0.96
CA CYS A 76 10.37 4.31 1.05
C CYS A 76 9.86 3.18 0.14
N LYS A 77 8.56 2.84 0.21
CA LYS A 77 7.96 1.83 -0.67
C LYS A 77 8.16 2.18 -2.14
N LEU A 78 7.84 3.41 -2.54
CA LEU A 78 7.99 3.86 -3.93
C LEU A 78 9.43 3.71 -4.42
N VAL A 79 10.41 4.18 -3.63
CA VAL A 79 11.84 4.07 -3.95
C VAL A 79 12.28 2.61 -4.11
N ILE A 80 11.86 1.73 -3.19
CA ILE A 80 12.19 0.31 -3.23
C ILE A 80 11.58 -0.34 -4.48
N PHE A 81 10.31 -0.08 -4.78
CA PHE A 81 9.65 -0.60 -5.99
C PHE A 81 10.33 -0.12 -7.27
N TRP A 82 10.75 1.15 -7.33
CA TRP A 82 11.45 1.70 -8.48
C TRP A 82 12.85 1.10 -8.65
N TYR A 83 13.56 0.88 -7.55
CA TYR A 83 14.89 0.25 -7.54
C TYR A 83 14.81 -1.23 -7.92
N LYS A 84 13.85 -1.96 -7.34
CA LYS A 84 13.59 -3.39 -7.58
C LYS A 84 12.64 -3.65 -8.75
N GLN A 85 12.48 -2.69 -9.66
CA GLN A 85 11.56 -2.77 -10.82
C GLN A 85 11.75 -4.05 -11.63
N ARG A 86 13.01 -4.49 -11.81
CA ARG A 86 13.32 -5.71 -12.56
C ARG A 86 12.78 -6.96 -11.85
N THR A 87 12.94 -7.06 -10.53
CA THR A 87 12.38 -8.14 -9.72
C THR A 87 10.85 -8.13 -9.80
N PHE A 88 10.25 -6.95 -9.65
CA PHE A 88 8.79 -6.82 -9.76
C PHE A 88 8.24 -7.25 -11.13
N ASN A 89 8.90 -6.87 -12.23
CA ASN A 89 8.50 -7.29 -13.57
C ASN A 89 8.61 -8.81 -13.75
N LYS A 90 9.61 -9.47 -13.14
CA LYS A 90 9.73 -10.94 -13.14
C LYS A 90 8.57 -11.59 -12.39
N ILE A 91 8.17 -11.05 -11.24
CA ILE A 91 7.02 -11.53 -10.46
C ILE A 91 5.75 -11.49 -11.32
N LEU A 92 5.44 -10.33 -11.91
CA LEU A 92 4.27 -10.19 -12.80
C LEU A 92 4.32 -11.15 -13.99
N THR A 93 5.52 -11.37 -14.54
CA THR A 93 5.74 -12.31 -15.64
C THR A 93 5.43 -13.74 -15.23
N MET A 94 5.94 -14.17 -14.08
CA MET A 94 5.67 -15.50 -13.52
C MET A 94 4.18 -15.70 -13.23
N MET A 95 3.50 -14.70 -12.63
CA MET A 95 2.06 -14.76 -12.38
C MET A 95 1.24 -14.97 -13.66
N ALA A 96 1.60 -14.27 -14.73
CA ALA A 96 0.89 -14.41 -16.02
C ALA A 96 1.11 -15.79 -16.66
N ILE A 97 2.35 -16.32 -16.61
CA ILE A 97 2.66 -17.67 -17.10
C ILE A 97 1.90 -18.73 -16.29
N ASP A 98 1.85 -18.57 -14.96
CA ASP A 98 1.13 -19.49 -14.08
C ASP A 98 -0.37 -19.43 -14.34
N TRP A 99 -0.93 -18.24 -14.56
CA TRP A 99 -2.35 -18.06 -14.89
C TRP A 99 -2.72 -18.81 -16.18
N GLU A 100 -1.94 -18.62 -17.25
CA GLU A 100 -2.14 -19.31 -18.52
C GLU A 100 -2.06 -20.84 -18.33
N LYS A 101 -1.10 -21.33 -17.54
CA LYS A 101 -0.95 -22.76 -17.28
C LYS A 101 -2.08 -23.32 -16.41
N CYS A 102 -2.54 -22.59 -15.40
CA CYS A 102 -3.58 -23.02 -14.47
C CYS A 102 -4.97 -23.05 -15.11
N SER A 103 -5.20 -22.28 -16.18
CA SER A 103 -6.45 -22.30 -16.95
C SER A 103 -6.76 -23.67 -17.59
N LYS A 104 -5.77 -24.56 -17.70
CA LYS A 104 -5.90 -25.84 -18.41
C LYS A 104 -6.64 -26.95 -17.64
N THR A 105 -6.68 -26.88 -16.30
CA THR A 105 -7.33 -27.92 -15.47
C THR A 105 -8.41 -27.30 -14.58
N LYS A 106 -9.57 -27.94 -14.47
CA LYS A 106 -10.73 -27.42 -13.69
C LYS A 106 -10.38 -27.02 -12.25
N PHE A 107 -9.58 -27.84 -11.56
CA PHE A 107 -9.20 -27.55 -10.17
C PHE A 107 -8.20 -26.39 -10.05
N SER A 108 -7.16 -26.36 -10.87
CA SER A 108 -6.20 -25.24 -10.85
C SER A 108 -6.88 -23.94 -11.25
N MET A 109 -7.78 -23.99 -12.24
CA MET A 109 -8.59 -22.84 -12.63
C MET A 109 -9.46 -22.36 -11.45
N PHE A 110 -10.14 -23.28 -10.75
CA PHE A 110 -10.95 -22.91 -9.58
C PHE A 110 -10.12 -22.30 -8.45
N ALA A 111 -9.02 -22.94 -8.06
CA ALA A 111 -8.14 -22.47 -6.98
C ALA A 111 -7.55 -21.08 -7.30
N THR A 112 -6.98 -20.91 -8.49
CA THR A 112 -6.41 -19.61 -8.90
C THR A 112 -7.49 -18.54 -9.06
N THR A 113 -8.67 -18.87 -9.60
CA THR A 113 -9.78 -17.91 -9.73
C THR A 113 -10.34 -17.49 -8.37
N SER A 114 -10.44 -18.42 -7.41
CA SER A 114 -10.87 -18.12 -6.06
C SER A 114 -9.92 -17.14 -5.37
N ASN A 115 -8.61 -17.39 -5.46
CA ASN A 115 -7.59 -16.53 -4.86
C ASN A 115 -7.56 -15.14 -5.50
N VAL A 116 -7.71 -15.05 -6.83
CA VAL A 116 -7.85 -13.77 -7.53
C VAL A 116 -9.08 -13.02 -7.05
N LYS A 117 -10.25 -13.67 -6.99
CA LYS A 117 -11.49 -13.04 -6.49
C LYS A 117 -11.32 -12.53 -5.05
N LEU A 118 -10.67 -13.32 -4.20
CA LEU A 118 -10.38 -12.95 -2.82
C LEU A 118 -9.45 -11.72 -2.75
N SER A 119 -8.36 -11.72 -3.52
CA SER A 119 -7.46 -10.57 -3.62
C SER A 119 -8.16 -9.30 -4.11
N HIS A 120 -9.01 -9.42 -5.14
CA HIS A 120 -9.79 -8.29 -5.65
C HIS A 120 -10.75 -7.74 -4.59
N ARG A 121 -11.40 -8.63 -3.81
CA ARG A 121 -12.26 -8.22 -2.69
C ARG A 121 -11.46 -7.46 -1.63
N PHE A 122 -10.29 -7.98 -1.23
CA PHE A 122 -9.42 -7.29 -0.29
C PHE A 122 -9.04 -5.89 -0.79
N ALA A 123 -8.56 -5.78 -2.03
CA ALA A 123 -8.19 -4.48 -2.60
C ALA A 123 -9.36 -3.49 -2.61
N ASN A 124 -10.55 -3.92 -3.05
CA ASN A 124 -11.72 -3.05 -3.12
C ASN A 124 -12.22 -2.62 -1.73
N ILE A 125 -12.28 -3.56 -0.77
CA ILE A 125 -12.67 -3.25 0.62
C ILE A 125 -11.67 -2.27 1.23
N THR A 126 -10.37 -2.49 1.03
CA THR A 126 -9.34 -1.58 1.54
C THR A 126 -9.48 -0.17 0.98
N VAL A 127 -9.73 -0.01 -0.33
CA VAL A 127 -9.96 1.33 -0.92
C VAL A 127 -11.18 2.00 -0.31
N ILE A 128 -12.28 1.26 -0.13
CA ILE A 128 -13.50 1.80 0.49
C ILE A 128 -13.21 2.26 1.92
N LEU A 129 -12.58 1.42 2.74
CA LEU A 129 -12.26 1.73 4.14
C LEU A 129 -11.36 2.95 4.28
N TYR A 130 -10.25 3.01 3.53
CA TYR A 130 -9.32 4.13 3.60
C TYR A 130 -9.96 5.43 3.08
N SER A 131 -10.69 5.37 1.97
CA SER A 131 -11.38 6.55 1.43
C SER A 131 -12.45 7.06 2.41
N THR A 132 -13.19 6.15 3.03
CA THR A 132 -14.19 6.49 4.06
C THR A 132 -13.54 7.14 5.27
N SER A 133 -12.43 6.58 5.76
CA SER A 133 -11.68 7.13 6.89
C SER A 133 -11.18 8.55 6.62
N ILE A 134 -10.71 8.83 5.40
CA ILE A 134 -10.21 10.16 5.02
C ILE A 134 -11.35 11.16 4.89
N ILE A 135 -12.51 10.74 4.37
CA ILE A 135 -13.71 11.56 4.34
C ILE A 135 -14.11 11.95 5.76
N PHE A 136 -14.22 10.98 6.69
CA PHE A 136 -14.52 11.26 8.09
C PHE A 136 -13.50 12.19 8.74
N PHE A 137 -12.20 11.92 8.54
CA PHE A 137 -11.13 12.76 9.07
C PHE A 137 -11.24 14.21 8.57
N SER A 138 -11.47 14.39 7.27
CA SER A 138 -11.60 15.72 6.66
C SER A 138 -12.88 16.43 7.09
N SER A 139 -14.00 15.71 7.19
CA SER A 139 -15.28 16.25 7.69
C SER A 139 -15.15 16.79 9.11
N ASN A 140 -14.40 16.13 9.99
CA ASN A 140 -14.15 16.64 11.35
C ASN A 140 -13.42 18.00 11.33
N VAL A 141 -12.47 18.19 10.42
CA VAL A 141 -11.77 19.47 10.25
C VAL A 141 -12.72 20.56 9.75
N PHE A 142 -13.61 20.24 8.80
CA PHE A 142 -14.60 21.20 8.32
C PHE A 142 -15.59 21.63 9.40
N ILE A 143 -16.02 20.70 10.27
CA ILE A 143 -16.92 21.00 11.40
C ILE A 143 -16.23 21.96 12.39
N LYS A 144 -14.99 21.64 12.81
CA LYS A 144 -14.21 22.51 13.72
C LYS A 144 -14.05 23.93 13.17
N ASN A 145 -13.72 24.05 11.88
CA ASN A 145 -13.61 25.35 11.21
C ASN A 145 -14.92 26.14 11.19
N ALA A 146 -16.07 25.47 11.08
CA ALA A 146 -17.38 26.12 11.10
C ALA A 146 -17.72 26.64 12.51
N ASP A 147 -17.40 25.87 13.55
CA ASP A 147 -17.63 26.26 14.94
C ASP A 147 -16.71 27.42 15.39
N ASP A 148 -15.43 27.39 15.01
CA ASP A 148 -14.46 28.45 15.35
C ASP A 148 -14.73 29.76 14.59
N GLY A 149 -15.23 29.66 13.35
CA GLY A 149 -15.64 30.82 12.54
C GLY A 149 -16.87 31.57 13.09
N ILE A 150 -17.64 30.95 13.99
CA ILE A 150 -18.75 31.59 14.70
C ILE A 150 -18.23 32.40 15.90
N ASN A 151 -17.04 32.08 16.44
CA ASN A 151 -16.62 32.55 17.76
C ASN A 151 -15.60 33.70 17.79
N PHE A 152 -14.70 33.92 16.82
CA PHE A 152 -13.85 35.14 16.82
C PHE A 152 -13.30 35.51 15.43
N ASN A 153 -13.12 36.82 15.20
CA ASN A 153 -12.78 37.46 13.93
C ASN A 153 -11.27 37.45 13.59
N ASP A 154 -10.48 36.55 14.17
CA ASP A 154 -9.00 36.56 14.02
C ASP A 154 -8.34 35.17 14.07
N SER A 155 -9.11 34.09 13.93
CA SER A 155 -8.58 32.71 13.97
C SER A 155 -8.08 32.25 12.60
N THR A 156 -6.81 31.83 12.56
CA THR A 156 -6.19 31.11 11.45
C THR A 156 -7.02 29.87 11.10
N ARG A 157 -7.39 29.69 9.83
CA ARG A 157 -8.25 28.57 9.42
C ARG A 157 -7.50 27.24 9.47
N LEU A 158 -8.12 26.21 10.05
CA LEU A 158 -7.53 24.89 10.26
C LEU A 158 -7.35 24.14 8.93
N LEU A 159 -6.19 23.53 8.71
CA LEU A 159 -5.89 22.74 7.52
C LEU A 159 -6.26 21.27 7.72
N ILE A 160 -6.42 20.50 6.64
CA ILE A 160 -6.65 19.03 6.77
C ILE A 160 -5.39 18.36 7.31
N LEU A 161 -4.23 18.80 6.82
CA LEU A 161 -2.92 18.43 7.34
C LEU A 161 -2.22 19.69 7.79
N GLU A 162 -1.86 19.74 9.07
CA GLU A 162 -1.14 20.87 9.64
C GLU A 162 0.26 21.01 9.03
N MET A 163 0.55 22.20 8.49
CA MET A 163 1.74 22.49 7.70
C MET A 163 2.14 23.95 7.82
N ASP A 164 3.45 24.22 7.87
CA ASP A 164 3.97 25.58 7.81
C ASP A 164 4.16 26.01 6.35
N LEU A 165 3.11 26.61 5.78
CA LEU A 165 3.09 27.07 4.39
C LEU A 165 3.86 28.40 4.25
N PRO A 166 4.71 28.57 3.23
CA PRO A 166 5.51 29.79 3.04
C PRO A 166 4.69 31.00 2.54
N PHE A 167 3.37 30.88 2.44
CA PHE A 167 2.46 31.89 1.92
C PHE A 167 1.21 32.01 2.80
N ASP A 168 0.59 33.18 2.80
CA ASP A 168 -0.63 33.43 3.56
C ASP A 168 -1.82 32.66 3.00
N ALA A 169 -2.17 31.56 3.67
CA ALA A 169 -3.29 30.71 3.34
C ALA A 169 -4.64 31.25 3.83
N ASN A 170 -4.69 32.40 4.54
CA ASN A 170 -5.94 32.92 5.10
C ASN A 170 -6.86 33.55 4.03
N ARG A 171 -6.34 33.89 2.85
CA ARG A 171 -7.16 34.37 1.73
C ARG A 171 -8.11 33.27 1.26
N ARG A 172 -9.41 33.58 1.16
CA ARG A 172 -10.47 32.62 0.83
C ARG A 172 -10.14 31.69 -0.36
N PHE A 173 -9.76 32.26 -1.51
CA PHE A 173 -9.46 31.45 -2.71
C PHE A 173 -8.20 30.58 -2.57
N VAL A 174 -7.19 31.08 -1.83
CA VAL A 174 -5.95 30.33 -1.57
C VAL A 174 -6.25 29.16 -0.64
N TYR A 175 -6.97 29.42 0.44
CA TYR A 175 -7.43 28.41 1.39
C TYR A 175 -8.23 27.28 0.72
N GLU A 176 -9.26 27.63 -0.06
CA GLU A 176 -10.10 26.66 -0.75
C GLU A 176 -9.28 25.78 -1.72
N SER A 177 -8.28 26.36 -2.39
CA SER A 177 -7.38 25.65 -3.28
C SER A 177 -6.45 24.69 -2.50
N VAL A 178 -5.87 25.15 -1.39
CA VAL A 178 -4.98 24.35 -0.53
C VAL A 178 -5.72 23.15 0.06
N ILE A 179 -6.90 23.36 0.66
CA ILE A 179 -7.68 22.28 1.24
C ILE A 179 -8.10 21.25 0.19
N THR A 180 -8.53 21.71 -0.99
CA THR A 180 -8.90 20.79 -2.08
C THR A 180 -7.71 19.95 -2.51
N PHE A 181 -6.52 20.57 -2.64
CA PHE A 181 -5.30 19.85 -2.96
C PHE A 181 -4.92 18.85 -1.86
N GLN A 182 -4.89 19.27 -0.59
CA GLN A 182 -4.57 18.40 0.55
C GLN A 182 -5.52 17.20 0.62
N PHE A 183 -6.82 17.41 0.45
CA PHE A 183 -7.82 16.34 0.46
C PHE A 183 -7.53 15.29 -0.64
N VAL A 184 -7.36 15.75 -1.88
CA VAL A 184 -7.11 14.85 -3.02
C VAL A 184 -5.76 14.14 -2.86
N TYR A 185 -4.74 14.87 -2.43
CA TYR A 185 -3.40 14.33 -2.23
C TYR A 185 -3.37 13.26 -1.14
N LEU A 186 -3.97 13.55 0.02
CA LEU A 186 -4.14 12.61 1.12
C LEU A 186 -4.90 11.35 0.68
N LEU A 187 -6.00 11.52 -0.07
CA LEU A 187 -6.80 10.42 -0.61
C LEU A 187 -5.97 9.52 -1.53
N ILE A 188 -5.18 10.10 -2.44
CA ILE A 188 -4.33 9.33 -3.37
C ILE A 188 -3.23 8.60 -2.60
N CYS A 189 -2.49 9.29 -1.74
CA CYS A 189 -1.36 8.72 -1.01
C CYS A 189 -1.77 7.63 -0.03
N ALA A 190 -2.86 7.81 0.70
CA ALA A 190 -3.37 6.81 1.64
C ALA A 190 -3.87 5.55 0.92
N ASN A 191 -4.64 5.71 -0.16
CA ASN A 191 -5.04 4.57 -0.99
C ASN A 191 -3.82 3.88 -1.63
N ALA A 192 -2.80 4.63 -2.03
CA ALA A 192 -1.57 4.06 -2.58
C ALA A 192 -0.84 3.20 -1.56
N LEU A 193 -0.64 3.73 -0.35
CA LEU A 193 -0.02 3.00 0.76
C LEU A 193 -0.76 1.67 1.04
N ALA A 194 -2.09 1.73 1.05
CA ALA A 194 -2.95 0.59 1.31
C ALA A 194 -2.91 -0.44 0.16
N LEU A 195 -3.01 0.01 -1.08
CA LEU A 195 -2.96 -0.85 -2.27
C LEU A 195 -1.60 -1.55 -2.45
N LEU A 196 -0.50 -0.90 -2.07
CA LEU A 196 0.82 -1.52 -2.06
C LEU A 196 0.94 -2.64 -1.01
N ASN A 197 0.19 -2.54 0.10
CA ASN A 197 0.05 -3.65 1.06
C ASN A 197 -0.87 -4.75 0.51
N CYS A 198 -1.98 -4.40 -0.14
CA CYS A 198 -2.85 -5.37 -0.80
C CYS A 198 -2.15 -6.14 -1.91
N LEU A 199 -1.18 -5.51 -2.59
CA LEU A 199 -0.33 -6.20 -3.56
C LEU A 199 0.45 -7.34 -2.91
N LEU A 200 1.05 -7.14 -1.73
CA LEU A 200 1.73 -8.23 -0.99
C LEU A 200 0.76 -9.37 -0.70
N ILE A 201 -0.45 -9.05 -0.21
CA ILE A 201 -1.50 -10.04 0.04
C ILE A 201 -1.84 -10.81 -1.24
N ASN A 202 -1.95 -10.12 -2.39
CA ASN A 202 -2.17 -10.78 -3.68
C ASN A 202 -1.05 -11.77 -4.03
N LEU A 203 0.21 -11.36 -3.86
CA LEU A 203 1.36 -12.22 -4.12
C LEU A 203 1.37 -13.46 -3.21
N ILE A 204 1.05 -13.29 -1.93
CA ILE A 204 0.94 -14.38 -0.95
C ILE A 204 -0.22 -15.33 -1.29
N LEU A 205 -1.37 -14.80 -1.70
CA LEU A 205 -2.51 -15.62 -2.14
C LEU A 205 -2.20 -16.38 -3.43
N HIS A 206 -1.46 -15.76 -4.35
CA HIS A 206 -1.02 -16.42 -5.59
C HIS A 206 -0.10 -17.61 -5.28
N ILE A 207 0.95 -17.41 -4.47
CA ILE A 207 1.87 -18.50 -4.11
C ILE A 207 1.15 -19.61 -3.31
N SER A 208 0.26 -19.25 -2.39
CA SER A 208 -0.57 -20.21 -1.65
C SER A 208 -1.40 -21.09 -2.61
N GLY A 209 -2.03 -20.48 -3.62
CA GLY A 209 -2.76 -21.23 -4.66
C GLY A 209 -1.86 -22.16 -5.47
N GLN A 210 -0.62 -21.76 -5.78
CA GLN A 210 0.35 -22.63 -6.45
C GLN A 210 0.77 -23.82 -5.57
N ILE A 211 0.92 -23.61 -4.26
CA ILE A 211 1.22 -24.67 -3.29
C ILE A 211 0.06 -25.68 -3.20
N ASP A 212 -1.19 -25.23 -3.18
CA ASP A 212 -2.35 -26.13 -3.18
C ASP A 212 -2.43 -26.99 -4.45
N ILE A 213 -2.15 -26.41 -5.61
CA ILE A 213 -2.07 -27.14 -6.88
C ILE A 213 -0.94 -28.17 -6.85
N LEU A 214 0.21 -27.81 -6.29
CA LEU A 214 1.34 -28.71 -6.11
C LEU A 214 0.97 -29.88 -5.18
N ARG A 215 0.37 -29.58 -4.02
CA ARG A 215 -0.11 -30.58 -3.06
C ARG A 215 -1.04 -31.59 -3.72
N LYS A 216 -2.04 -31.11 -4.48
CA LYS A 216 -2.95 -32.01 -5.21
C LYS A 216 -2.21 -32.89 -6.22
N SER A 217 -1.29 -32.31 -6.99
CA SER A 217 -0.48 -33.05 -7.98
C SER A 217 0.32 -34.18 -7.31
N VAL A 218 0.86 -33.93 -6.11
CA VAL A 218 1.59 -34.92 -5.32
C VAL A 218 0.65 -36.02 -4.80
N THR A 219 -0.51 -35.67 -4.25
CA THR A 219 -1.49 -36.64 -3.75
C THR A 219 -1.99 -37.58 -4.85
N GLU A 220 -2.27 -37.06 -6.05
CA GLU A 220 -2.72 -37.86 -7.20
C GLU A 220 -1.67 -38.90 -7.65
N ILE A 221 -0.38 -38.61 -7.47
CA ILE A 221 0.69 -39.58 -7.73
C ILE A 221 0.63 -40.74 -6.75
N PHE A 222 0.50 -40.45 -5.46
CA PHE A 222 0.51 -41.50 -4.43
C PHE A 222 -0.74 -42.39 -4.48
N LEU A 223 -1.89 -41.85 -4.89
CA LEU A 223 -3.14 -42.62 -5.04
C LEU A 223 -3.16 -43.53 -6.27
N LYS A 224 -2.38 -43.23 -7.32
CA LYS A 224 -2.32 -44.05 -8.56
C LYS A 224 -1.45 -45.31 -8.46
N LYS A 225 -0.94 -45.65 -7.27
CA LYS A 225 0.06 -46.71 -7.03
C LYS A 225 -0.44 -48.15 -7.32
N GLY A 226 -1.63 -48.34 -7.85
CA GLY A 226 -2.22 -49.65 -8.14
C GLY A 226 -1.71 -50.37 -9.41
N LYS A 227 -0.97 -49.73 -10.34
CA LYS A 227 -0.57 -50.42 -11.60
C LYS A 227 0.88 -50.21 -12.09
N CYS A 228 1.61 -49.20 -11.63
CA CYS A 228 3.06 -49.06 -11.84
C CYS A 228 3.53 -47.90 -10.95
N GLY A 229 4.79 -47.88 -10.50
CA GLY A 229 5.32 -46.75 -9.74
C GLY A 229 5.18 -45.41 -10.51
N PRO A 230 5.25 -44.25 -9.83
CA PRO A 230 5.16 -42.96 -10.50
C PRO A 230 6.20 -42.82 -11.60
N SER A 231 5.78 -42.38 -12.78
CA SER A 231 6.71 -42.17 -13.89
C SER A 231 7.72 -41.07 -13.53
N ARG A 232 9.00 -41.31 -13.86
CA ARG A 232 10.10 -40.37 -13.62
C ARG A 232 9.82 -38.99 -14.23
N SER A 233 9.08 -38.94 -15.36
CA SER A 233 8.67 -37.70 -16.02
C SER A 233 7.70 -36.87 -15.17
N VAL A 234 6.69 -37.50 -14.56
CA VAL A 234 5.69 -36.81 -13.72
C VAL A 234 6.33 -36.27 -12.44
N VAL A 235 7.21 -37.05 -11.80
CA VAL A 235 7.97 -36.57 -10.63
C VAL A 235 8.85 -35.38 -11.00
N LYS A 236 9.54 -35.42 -12.15
CA LYS A 236 10.35 -34.31 -12.67
C LYS A 236 9.53 -33.05 -12.90
N GLU A 237 8.28 -33.15 -13.37
CA GLU A 237 7.39 -32.00 -13.54
C GLU A 237 6.98 -31.37 -12.20
N ILE A 238 6.68 -32.19 -11.18
CA ILE A 238 6.36 -31.70 -9.83
C ILE A 238 7.54 -30.96 -9.22
N ILE A 239 8.75 -31.53 -9.31
CA ILE A 239 9.98 -30.88 -8.82
C ILE A 239 10.15 -29.51 -9.49
N LYS A 240 9.98 -29.44 -10.82
CA LYS A 240 10.04 -28.16 -11.56
C LYS A 240 8.98 -27.16 -11.09
N LYS A 241 7.76 -27.60 -10.78
CA LYS A 241 6.72 -26.71 -10.22
C LYS A 241 7.11 -26.19 -8.83
N HIS A 242 7.60 -27.07 -7.96
CA HIS A 242 8.06 -26.69 -6.63
C HIS A 242 9.21 -25.67 -6.67
N GLN A 243 10.22 -25.91 -7.53
CA GLN A 243 11.31 -24.96 -7.74
C GLN A 243 10.82 -23.59 -8.21
N LYS A 244 9.80 -23.53 -9.09
CA LYS A 244 9.20 -22.25 -9.50
C LYS A 244 8.52 -21.52 -8.34
N VAL A 245 7.84 -22.24 -7.44
CA VAL A 245 7.22 -21.66 -6.24
C VAL A 245 8.29 -21.06 -5.32
N ILE A 246 9.42 -21.77 -5.13
CA ILE A 246 10.56 -21.27 -4.34
C ILE A 246 11.12 -19.98 -4.96
N ILE A 247 11.45 -20.00 -6.24
CA ILE A 247 12.00 -18.82 -6.94
C ILE A 247 11.03 -17.63 -6.88
N PHE A 248 9.72 -17.88 -6.98
CA PHE A 248 8.71 -16.84 -6.84
C PHE A 248 8.71 -16.25 -5.42
N SER A 249 8.83 -17.10 -4.39
CA SER A 249 8.95 -16.66 -2.99
C SER A 249 10.20 -15.81 -2.76
N GLU A 250 11.35 -16.23 -3.29
CA GLU A 250 12.61 -15.48 -3.20
C GLU A 250 12.48 -14.08 -3.83
N HIS A 251 11.74 -13.96 -4.94
CA HIS A 251 11.48 -12.65 -5.54
C HIS A 251 10.54 -11.78 -4.70
N ILE A 252 9.55 -12.35 -4.04
CA ILE A 252 8.70 -11.60 -3.09
C ILE A 252 9.55 -11.11 -1.92
N GLU A 253 10.39 -11.97 -1.36
CA GLU A 253 11.29 -11.65 -0.26
C GLU A 253 12.27 -10.53 -0.65
N ASP A 254 12.95 -10.63 -1.80
CA ASP A 254 13.84 -9.59 -2.32
C ASP A 254 13.15 -8.23 -2.48
N LEU A 255 11.85 -8.22 -2.79
CA LEU A 255 11.07 -7.00 -2.97
C LEU A 255 10.54 -6.43 -1.64
N TYR A 256 10.05 -7.27 -0.73
CA TYR A 256 9.29 -6.84 0.44
C TYR A 256 10.05 -6.91 1.77
N SER A 257 11.19 -7.59 1.89
CA SER A 257 11.89 -7.72 3.18
C SER A 257 12.28 -6.37 3.79
N TYR A 258 12.84 -5.46 2.99
CA TYR A 258 13.18 -4.12 3.46
C TYR A 258 11.94 -3.24 3.68
N ILE A 259 10.89 -3.40 2.85
CA ILE A 259 9.59 -2.74 3.06
C ILE A 259 9.00 -3.15 4.41
N ALA A 260 8.99 -4.44 4.70
CA ALA A 260 8.47 -5.01 5.94
C ALA A 260 9.27 -4.51 7.15
N LEU A 261 10.59 -4.41 7.05
CA LEU A 261 11.43 -3.84 8.10
C LEU A 261 11.08 -2.37 8.39
N VAL A 262 11.01 -1.53 7.36
CA VAL A 262 10.66 -0.11 7.51
C VAL A 262 9.26 0.04 8.11
N LEU A 263 8.30 -0.76 7.64
CA LEU A 263 6.94 -0.76 8.15
C LEU A 263 6.91 -1.18 9.63
N PHE A 264 7.58 -2.29 9.97
CA PHE A 264 7.61 -2.82 11.34
C PHE A 264 8.22 -1.81 12.33
N VAL A 265 9.36 -1.21 11.98
CA VAL A 265 10.03 -0.22 12.84
C VAL A 265 9.15 1.02 12.99
N SER A 266 8.61 1.55 11.88
CA SER A 266 7.81 2.78 11.90
C SER A 266 6.50 2.58 12.67
N ASP A 267 5.78 1.48 12.43
CA ASP A 267 4.53 1.19 13.12
C ASP A 267 4.76 0.95 14.61
N THR A 268 5.86 0.28 14.99
CA THR A 268 6.24 0.12 16.40
C THR A 268 6.48 1.46 17.07
N LEU A 269 7.23 2.37 16.42
CA LEU A 269 7.45 3.72 16.93
C LEU A 269 6.14 4.48 17.10
N ILE A 270 5.26 4.47 16.09
CA ILE A 270 3.95 5.14 16.15
C ILE A 270 3.09 4.57 17.28
N ILE A 271 3.02 3.24 17.43
CA ILE A 271 2.24 2.59 18.49
C ILE A 271 2.79 2.97 19.88
N CYS A 272 4.11 2.98 20.07
CA CYS A 272 4.73 3.39 21.33
C CYS A 272 4.42 4.86 21.66
N CYS A 273 4.55 5.74 20.67
CA CYS A 273 4.23 7.16 20.76
C CYS A 273 2.76 7.42 21.12
N LEU A 274 1.83 6.74 20.44
CA LEU A 274 0.39 6.80 20.73
C LEU A 274 0.08 6.26 22.13
N GLY A 275 0.69 5.15 22.52
CA GLY A 275 0.52 4.57 23.86
C GLY A 275 0.95 5.54 24.96
N PHE A 276 2.09 6.22 24.79
CA PHE A 276 2.54 7.26 25.70
C PHE A 276 1.55 8.42 25.78
N ALA A 277 1.06 8.93 24.64
CA ALA A 277 0.10 10.03 24.61
C ALA A 277 -1.21 9.68 25.34
N ILE A 278 -1.74 8.46 25.16
CA ILE A 278 -2.95 8.00 25.85
C ILE A 278 -2.75 7.99 27.37
N VAL A 279 -1.60 7.50 27.84
CA VAL A 279 -1.28 7.47 29.29
C VAL A 279 -1.12 8.88 29.83
N ALA A 280 -0.40 9.75 29.13
CA ALA A 280 -0.20 11.12 29.54
C ALA A 280 -1.52 11.88 29.68
N VAL A 281 -2.42 11.77 28.69
CA VAL A 281 -3.75 12.41 28.75
C VAL A 281 -4.58 11.91 29.94
N ARG A 282 -4.48 10.62 30.31
CA ARG A 282 -5.16 10.05 31.49
C ARG A 282 -4.57 10.46 32.84
N ILE A 283 -3.34 10.95 32.89
CA ILE A 283 -2.70 11.39 34.13
C ILE A 283 -3.07 12.86 34.44
N PHE A 284 -3.41 13.64 33.42
CA PHE A 284 -3.74 15.07 33.54
C PHE A 284 -5.26 15.37 33.54
N TYR A 285 -6.11 14.35 33.51
CA TYR A 285 -7.58 14.41 33.70
C TYR A 285 -8.01 13.43 34.79
#